data_AF-A0A6A6K9A6-F1
#
_entry.id   AF-A0A6A6K9A6-F1
#
_cell.length_a   1.000
_cell.length_b   1.000
_cell.length_c   1.000
_cell.angle_alpha   90.00
_cell.angle_beta   90.00
_cell.angle_gamma   90.00
#
_symmetry.space_group_name_H-M   'P 1'
#
loop_
_entity.id
_entity.type
_entity.pdbx_description
1 polymer ?
#
loop_
_entity_poly.entity_id
_entity_poly.type
_entity_poly.pdbx_seq_one_letter_code
_entity_poly.pdbx_strand_id
1 'polypeptide(L)'
;MVRDDLCIKVPSFFRCQISLDVMKSPVSLCTGVTYDRTSIQRWLDSGNNTCPATMQVLKSKELVPTAPYNASSRSEQKYRLLVLAPSRFQRGRSIHSRIGSVRIVESIAMDGESNLLIAEKDGLLPELVKSIGLENYPSLIEASLSCLIAISKARRVKVKLVHLKTIPELRNILTADPNTGVSNLITEKALKLLETVSSCKEGRVEMCSDMACIEAVVQKVFKVSVEATEHAVTILWSICYLSRDVNAREAVTNSNGLTKILLLMQSNCSPTVRQMAGDLLKIFRVNSKSCLSSYDTKTTHIMPF
;
A
#
# COMPACT_ATOMS: atom_id res chain seq x y z
N MET A 1 -10.94 23.28 26.30
CA MET A 1 -10.45 22.17 25.46
C MET A 1 -10.58 22.59 24.00
N VAL A 2 -9.48 23.01 23.40
CA VAL A 2 -9.44 23.49 22.01
C VAL A 2 -9.51 22.25 21.11
N ARG A 3 -10.56 22.15 20.30
CA ARG A 3 -10.60 21.23 19.16
C ARG A 3 -9.74 21.88 18.09
N ASP A 4 -8.58 21.32 17.80
CA ASP A 4 -7.80 21.68 16.62
C ASP A 4 -8.59 21.23 15.39
N ASP A 5 -9.39 22.15 14.86
CA ASP A 5 -9.94 22.07 13.52
C ASP A 5 -8.77 22.17 12.54
N LEU A 6 -8.22 21.01 12.17
CA LEU A 6 -7.26 20.86 11.07
C LEU A 6 -7.93 21.27 9.75
N CYS A 7 -7.92 22.58 9.49
CA CYS A 7 -8.51 23.21 8.33
C CYS A 7 -7.70 22.87 7.07
N ILE A 8 -8.29 22.05 6.20
CA ILE A 8 -7.78 21.81 4.85
C ILE A 8 -7.84 23.13 4.08
N LYS A 9 -6.69 23.72 3.75
CA LYS A 9 -6.61 24.83 2.80
C LYS A 9 -6.84 24.30 1.38
N VAL A 10 -8.13 24.17 1.00
CA VAL A 10 -8.54 23.94 -0.39
C VAL A 10 -7.98 25.06 -1.26
N PRO A 11 -7.23 24.78 -2.34
CA PRO A 11 -6.75 25.81 -3.27
C PRO A 11 -7.90 26.67 -3.78
N SER A 12 -7.68 27.98 -3.89
CA SER A 12 -8.72 28.97 -4.22
C SER A 12 -9.44 28.68 -5.54
N PHE A 13 -8.78 28.05 -6.51
CA PHE A 13 -9.36 27.68 -7.81
C PHE A 13 -10.50 26.66 -7.70
N PHE A 14 -10.54 25.84 -6.65
CA PHE A 14 -11.62 24.85 -6.42
C PHE A 14 -12.79 25.39 -5.61
N ARG A 15 -12.67 26.62 -5.10
CA ARG A 15 -13.70 27.27 -4.30
C ARG A 15 -14.55 28.16 -5.19
N CYS A 16 -15.85 28.14 -4.97
CA CYS A 16 -16.72 29.12 -5.57
C CYS A 16 -16.36 30.50 -5.01
N GLN A 17 -16.13 31.48 -5.87
CA GLN A 17 -15.79 32.85 -5.42
C GLN A 17 -16.97 33.58 -4.75
N ILE A 18 -18.18 33.00 -4.78
CA ILE A 18 -19.37 33.53 -4.10
C ILE A 18 -19.49 32.92 -2.69
N SER A 19 -19.55 31.60 -2.59
CA SER A 19 -19.76 30.92 -1.30
C SER A 19 -18.47 30.59 -0.55
N LEU A 20 -17.31 30.69 -1.20
CA LEU A 20 -15.99 30.25 -0.73
C LEU A 20 -15.89 28.75 -0.39
N ASP A 21 -16.95 27.99 -0.66
CA ASP A 21 -17.01 26.54 -0.52
C ASP A 21 -16.52 25.82 -1.78
N VAL A 22 -16.14 24.56 -1.62
CA VAL A 22 -15.83 23.67 -2.74
C VAL A 22 -17.03 23.57 -3.67
N MET A 23 -16.84 23.88 -4.95
CA MET A 23 -17.89 23.75 -5.97
C MET A 23 -18.37 22.29 -6.04
N LYS A 24 -19.68 22.05 -6.17
CA LYS A 24 -20.28 20.71 -6.35
C LYS A 24 -20.65 20.49 -7.81
N SER A 25 -21.25 21.48 -8.45
CA SER A 25 -21.62 21.48 -9.87
C SER A 25 -20.98 22.69 -10.55
N PRO A 26 -19.72 22.60 -11.02
CA PRO A 26 -19.05 23.73 -11.65
C PRO A 26 -19.75 24.13 -12.96
N VAL A 27 -19.92 25.44 -13.15
CA VAL A 27 -20.43 26.07 -14.37
C VAL A 27 -19.63 27.35 -14.62
N SER A 28 -19.39 27.70 -15.88
CA SER A 28 -18.62 28.88 -16.23
C SER A 28 -19.50 29.96 -16.84
N LEU A 29 -19.19 31.22 -16.52
CA LEU A 29 -19.74 32.39 -17.20
C LEU A 29 -18.96 32.68 -18.49
N CYS A 30 -19.52 33.55 -19.35
CA CYS A 30 -18.85 34.00 -20.58
C CYS A 30 -17.50 34.70 -20.33
N THR A 31 -17.21 35.11 -19.09
CA THR A 31 -15.93 35.67 -18.66
C THR A 31 -14.85 34.61 -18.41
N GLY A 32 -15.17 33.33 -18.52
CA GLY A 32 -14.25 32.22 -18.27
C GLY A 32 -14.07 31.85 -16.79
N VAL A 33 -14.78 32.51 -15.88
CA VAL A 33 -14.72 32.19 -14.44
C VAL A 33 -15.75 31.13 -14.07
N THR A 34 -15.32 30.17 -13.24
CA THR A 34 -16.13 29.01 -12.82
C THR A 34 -16.68 29.20 -11.41
N TYR A 35 -17.95 28.84 -11.22
CA TYR A 35 -18.69 28.93 -9.96
C TYR A 35 -19.46 27.63 -9.69
N ASP A 36 -19.92 27.43 -8.45
CA ASP A 36 -20.93 26.41 -8.20
C ASP A 36 -22.27 26.86 -8.79
N ARG A 37 -22.93 25.97 -9.53
CA ARG A 37 -24.22 26.21 -10.19
C ARG A 37 -25.24 26.85 -9.27
N THR A 38 -25.41 26.32 -8.05
CA THR A 38 -26.44 26.84 -7.14
C THR A 38 -26.10 28.24 -6.65
N SER A 39 -24.83 28.58 -6.53
CA SER A 39 -24.38 29.89 -6.03
C SER A 39 -24.49 30.96 -7.11
N ILE A 40 -24.02 30.66 -8.34
CA ILE A 40 -24.11 31.63 -9.44
C ILE A 40 -25.54 31.80 -9.96
N GLN A 41 -26.36 30.75 -9.92
CA GLN A 41 -27.77 30.87 -10.28
C GLN A 41 -28.50 31.84 -9.35
N ARG A 42 -28.34 31.69 -8.02
CA ARG A 42 -28.92 32.64 -7.04
C ARG A 42 -28.46 34.07 -7.25
N TRP A 43 -27.18 34.27 -7.59
CA TRP A 43 -26.63 35.59 -7.87
C TRP A 43 -27.35 36.24 -9.07
N LEU A 44 -27.55 35.50 -10.16
CA LEU A 44 -28.24 35.97 -11.36
C LEU A 44 -29.74 36.17 -11.12
N ASP A 45 -30.38 35.27 -10.37
CA ASP A 45 -31.80 35.32 -10.03
C ASP A 45 -32.12 36.53 -9.12
N SER A 46 -31.14 37.02 -8.35
CA SER A 46 -31.24 38.24 -7.54
C SER A 46 -31.18 39.54 -8.37
N GLY A 47 -31.19 39.44 -9.70
CA GLY A 47 -31.18 40.59 -10.61
C GLY A 47 -29.80 41.06 -11.05
N ASN A 48 -28.71 40.46 -10.55
CA ASN A 48 -27.35 40.86 -10.93
C ASN A 48 -27.05 40.51 -12.40
N ASN A 49 -26.30 41.39 -13.07
CA ASN A 49 -25.87 41.23 -14.46
C ASN A 49 -24.35 41.30 -14.64
N THR A 50 -23.59 41.19 -13.56
CA THR A 50 -22.13 41.23 -13.55
C THR A 50 -21.51 39.93 -13.06
N CYS A 51 -20.30 39.63 -13.52
CA CYS A 51 -19.47 38.54 -13.02
C CYS A 51 -18.97 38.88 -11.60
N PRO A 52 -19.24 38.05 -10.58
CA PRO A 52 -18.82 38.33 -9.20
C PRO A 52 -17.32 38.55 -9.01
N ALA A 53 -16.48 37.80 -9.74
CA ALA A 53 -15.02 37.86 -9.57
C ALA A 53 -14.35 38.97 -10.39
N THR A 54 -14.84 39.25 -11.61
CA THR A 54 -14.20 40.22 -12.52
C THR A 54 -14.93 41.56 -12.57
N MET A 55 -16.11 41.66 -11.95
CA MET A 55 -17.01 42.81 -12.02
C MET A 55 -17.41 43.24 -13.44
N GLN A 56 -17.15 42.40 -14.44
CA GLN A 56 -17.51 42.67 -15.84
C GLN A 56 -19.00 42.39 -16.07
N VAL A 57 -19.66 43.25 -16.86
CA VAL A 57 -21.04 43.05 -17.31
C VAL A 57 -21.12 41.81 -18.20
N LEU A 58 -22.05 40.92 -17.86
CA LEU A 58 -22.24 39.65 -18.57
C LEU A 58 -22.95 39.90 -19.89
N LYS A 59 -22.29 39.55 -20.99
CA LYS A 59 -22.87 39.60 -22.35
C LYS A 59 -23.94 38.54 -22.55
N SER A 60 -23.84 37.42 -21.83
CA SER A 60 -24.84 36.36 -21.77
C SER A 60 -24.95 35.82 -20.34
N LYS A 61 -26.17 35.50 -19.92
CA LYS A 61 -26.46 34.84 -18.63
C LYS A 61 -26.52 33.31 -18.75
N GLU A 62 -26.24 32.76 -19.93
CA GLU A 62 -26.20 31.32 -20.12
C GLU A 62 -25.06 30.72 -19.29
N LEU A 63 -25.44 29.76 -18.42
CA LEU A 63 -24.49 28.97 -17.67
C LEU A 63 -24.02 27.83 -18.55
N VAL A 64 -22.76 27.88 -18.99
CA VAL A 64 -22.16 26.78 -19.72
C VAL A 64 -21.82 25.68 -18.71
N PRO A 65 -22.47 24.50 -18.76
CA PRO A 65 -22.02 23.37 -17.97
C PRO A 65 -20.59 23.06 -18.39
N THR A 66 -19.68 22.96 -17.43
CA THR A 66 -18.39 22.34 -17.71
C THR A 66 -18.62 20.83 -17.86
N ALA A 67 -19.13 20.40 -19.01
CA ALA A 67 -19.05 19.02 -19.47
C ALA A 67 -17.54 18.67 -19.69
N PRO A 68 -17.12 17.40 -19.72
CA PRO A 68 -15.70 17.01 -19.60
C PRO A 68 -14.80 17.41 -20.79
N TYR A 69 -15.30 18.22 -21.70
CA TYR A 69 -14.57 18.94 -22.75
C TYR A 69 -14.66 20.42 -22.34
N ASN A 70 -13.78 20.97 -21.51
CA ASN A 70 -12.38 21.24 -21.80
C ASN A 70 -11.57 21.07 -20.51
N ALA A 71 -11.45 19.81 -20.06
CA ALA A 71 -10.59 19.40 -18.96
C ALA A 71 -9.10 19.52 -19.35
N SER A 72 -8.65 20.75 -19.53
CA SER A 72 -7.26 21.14 -19.33
C SER A 72 -6.99 21.27 -17.83
N SER A 73 -7.45 20.32 -17.01
CA SER A 73 -6.54 19.22 -16.73
C SER A 73 -7.25 18.01 -16.10
N ARG A 74 -6.85 16.80 -16.53
CA ARG A 74 -6.93 15.55 -15.73
C ARG A 74 -6.52 15.76 -14.25
N SER A 75 -5.74 16.80 -13.98
CA SER A 75 -5.29 17.18 -12.65
C SER A 75 -6.43 17.67 -11.74
N GLU A 76 -7.42 18.44 -12.20
CA GLU A 76 -8.47 19.00 -11.32
C GLU A 76 -9.42 17.94 -10.74
N GLN A 77 -9.84 16.98 -11.56
CA GLN A 77 -10.71 15.88 -11.11
C GLN A 77 -9.92 14.92 -10.19
N LYS A 78 -8.64 14.72 -10.50
CA LYS A 78 -7.66 14.00 -9.68
C LYS A 78 -7.45 14.67 -8.33
N TYR A 79 -7.32 16.00 -8.26
CA TYR A 79 -7.17 16.76 -7.01
C TYR A 79 -8.45 16.77 -6.15
N ARG A 80 -9.64 16.87 -6.75
CA ARG A 80 -10.91 16.75 -6.01
C ARG A 80 -11.09 15.36 -5.39
N LEU A 81 -10.67 14.30 -6.09
CA LEU A 81 -10.64 12.94 -5.53
C LEU A 81 -9.54 12.77 -4.47
N LEU A 82 -8.36 13.35 -4.68
CA LEU A 82 -7.21 13.34 -3.76
C LEU A 82 -7.55 14.00 -2.41
N VAL A 83 -8.35 15.07 -2.43
CA VAL A 83 -8.79 15.78 -1.22
C VAL A 83 -9.96 15.06 -0.51
N LEU A 84 -10.93 14.53 -1.25
CA LEU A 84 -12.17 14.01 -0.67
C LEU A 84 -12.13 12.52 -0.31
N ALA A 85 -11.40 11.68 -1.06
CA ALA A 85 -11.43 10.23 -0.84
C ALA A 85 -10.86 9.79 0.52
N PRO A 86 -9.72 10.32 1.01
CA PRO A 86 -9.23 9.99 2.36
C PRO A 86 -10.21 10.43 3.46
N SER A 87 -10.85 11.58 3.29
CA SER A 87 -11.83 12.11 4.26
C SER A 87 -13.13 11.30 4.25
N ARG A 88 -13.56 10.79 3.08
CA ARG A 88 -14.70 9.89 2.93
C ARG A 88 -14.41 8.48 3.46
N PHE A 89 -13.18 8.01 3.35
CA PHE A 89 -12.76 6.76 3.98
C PHE A 89 -12.85 6.85 5.51
N GLN A 90 -12.31 7.92 6.11
CA GLN A 90 -12.37 8.16 7.56
C GLN A 90 -13.80 8.40 8.08
N ARG A 91 -14.69 9.01 7.29
CA ARG A 91 -16.08 9.33 7.68
C ARG A 91 -17.12 8.33 7.16
N GLY A 92 -16.72 7.33 6.39
CA GLY A 92 -17.63 6.42 5.70
C GLY A 92 -18.37 5.52 6.69
N ARG A 93 -19.70 5.69 6.81
CA ARG A 93 -20.55 4.83 7.67
C ARG A 93 -20.73 3.41 7.13
N SER A 94 -20.55 3.19 5.83
CA SER A 94 -20.75 1.88 5.16
C SER A 94 -19.44 1.30 4.64
N ILE A 95 -19.29 -0.02 4.79
CA ILE A 95 -18.13 -0.78 4.29
C ILE A 95 -17.90 -0.60 2.79
N HIS A 96 -18.97 -0.56 2.00
CA HIS A 96 -18.91 -0.36 0.55
C HIS A 96 -18.35 1.02 0.18
N SER A 97 -18.73 2.06 0.93
CA SER A 97 -18.22 3.41 0.75
C SER A 97 -16.73 3.51 1.12
N ARG A 98 -16.30 2.78 2.16
CA ARG A 98 -14.89 2.70 2.56
C ARG A 98 -14.06 2.01 1.48
N ILE A 99 -14.49 0.85 0.97
CA ILE A 99 -13.81 0.12 -0.12
C ILE A 99 -13.68 1.01 -1.36
N GLY A 100 -14.78 1.64 -1.80
CA GLY A 100 -14.76 2.53 -2.96
C GLY A 100 -13.80 3.72 -2.77
N SER A 101 -13.74 4.28 -1.57
CA SER A 101 -12.82 5.38 -1.26
C SER A 101 -11.35 4.94 -1.29
N VAL A 102 -11.04 3.76 -0.74
CA VAL A 102 -9.68 3.20 -0.77
C VAL A 102 -9.21 2.94 -2.19
N ARG A 103 -10.06 2.35 -3.04
CA ARG A 103 -9.73 2.10 -4.46
C ARG A 103 -9.47 3.38 -5.25
N ILE A 104 -10.22 4.43 -4.96
CA ILE A 104 -9.95 5.76 -5.53
C ILE A 104 -8.57 6.26 -5.10
N VAL A 105 -8.26 6.21 -3.79
CA VAL A 105 -6.93 6.61 -3.29
C VAL A 105 -5.81 5.79 -3.95
N GLU A 106 -5.97 4.48 -4.07
CA GLU A 106 -5.04 3.58 -4.75
C GLU A 106 -4.80 4.00 -6.21
N SER A 107 -5.86 4.21 -6.99
CA SER A 107 -5.73 4.63 -8.40
C SER A 107 -4.97 5.94 -8.55
N ILE A 108 -5.11 6.86 -7.60
CA ILE A 108 -4.41 8.14 -7.62
C ILE A 108 -2.94 7.95 -7.21
N ALA A 109 -2.66 7.05 -6.25
CA ALA A 109 -1.31 6.74 -5.79
C ALA A 109 -0.42 6.07 -6.84
N MET A 110 -1.00 5.55 -7.93
CA MET A 110 -0.25 5.03 -9.08
C MET A 110 0.58 6.12 -9.76
N ASP A 111 0.15 7.38 -9.68
CA ASP A 111 0.89 8.54 -10.15
C ASP A 111 1.91 9.01 -9.10
N GLY A 112 3.18 9.12 -9.51
CA GLY A 112 4.31 9.34 -8.60
C GLY A 112 4.26 10.67 -7.82
N GLU A 113 3.81 11.75 -8.47
CA GLU A 113 3.69 13.07 -7.83
C GLU A 113 2.56 13.08 -6.78
N SER A 114 1.45 12.41 -7.08
CA SER A 114 0.30 12.33 -6.18
C SER A 114 0.52 11.39 -4.99
N ASN A 115 1.40 10.41 -5.14
CA ASN A 115 1.74 9.43 -4.11
C ASN A 115 2.27 10.09 -2.83
N LEU A 116 3.19 11.05 -2.97
CA LEU A 116 3.77 11.77 -1.84
C LEU A 116 2.73 12.61 -1.13
N LEU A 117 1.91 13.36 -1.87
CA LEU A 117 0.82 14.19 -1.31
C LEU A 117 -0.23 13.36 -0.57
N ILE A 118 -0.54 12.16 -1.05
CA ILE A 118 -1.47 11.24 -0.39
C ILE A 118 -0.86 10.71 0.91
N ALA A 119 0.41 10.30 0.88
CA ALA A 119 1.06 9.69 2.04
C ALA A 119 1.40 10.72 3.15
N GLU A 120 1.57 11.99 2.79
CA GLU A 120 1.72 13.10 3.72
C GLU A 120 0.41 13.48 4.42
N LYS A 121 -0.74 12.98 3.94
CA LYS A 121 -2.02 13.29 4.57
C LYS A 121 -2.17 12.63 5.93
N ASP A 122 -2.42 13.46 6.93
CA ASP A 122 -2.62 13.01 8.30
C ASP A 122 -3.86 12.11 8.44
N GLY A 123 -3.71 11.04 9.22
CA GLY A 123 -4.76 10.08 9.52
C GLY A 123 -5.11 9.08 8.40
N LEU A 124 -4.59 9.21 7.16
CA LEU A 124 -4.87 8.22 6.12
C LEU A 124 -4.15 6.89 6.38
N LEU A 125 -2.83 6.94 6.57
CA LEU A 125 -2.02 5.74 6.84
C LEU A 125 -2.49 4.98 8.10
N PRO A 126 -2.74 5.63 9.26
CA PRO A 126 -3.27 4.95 10.43
C PRO A 126 -4.63 4.26 10.17
N GLU A 127 -5.54 4.90 9.43
CA GLU A 127 -6.85 4.30 9.14
C GLU A 127 -6.75 3.12 8.16
N LEU A 128 -5.83 3.17 7.19
CA LEU A 128 -5.54 2.03 6.30
C LEU A 128 -4.88 0.86 7.04
N VAL A 129 -3.99 1.14 8.00
CA VAL A 129 -3.40 0.09 8.84
C VAL A 129 -4.45 -0.49 9.79
N LYS A 130 -5.36 0.34 10.30
CA LYS A 130 -6.48 -0.15 11.10
C LYS A 130 -7.43 -1.03 10.28
N SER A 131 -7.67 -0.73 9.01
CA SER A 131 -8.58 -1.50 8.17
C SER A 131 -8.06 -2.88 7.77
N ILE A 132 -6.73 -3.10 7.74
CA ILE A 132 -6.17 -4.43 7.50
C ILE A 132 -6.31 -5.36 8.71
N GLY A 133 -6.41 -4.82 9.94
CA GLY A 133 -6.68 -5.58 11.16
C GLY A 133 -8.15 -5.97 11.37
N LEU A 134 -9.06 -5.57 10.47
CA LEU A 134 -10.49 -5.88 10.57
C LEU A 134 -10.81 -7.24 9.92
N GLU A 135 -10.58 -8.32 10.66
CA GLU A 135 -10.72 -9.73 10.20
C GLU A 135 -12.05 -10.04 9.48
N ASN A 136 -13.12 -9.34 9.83
CA ASN A 136 -14.47 -9.59 9.31
C ASN A 136 -14.75 -9.04 7.91
N TYR A 137 -13.82 -8.30 7.29
CA TYR A 137 -14.06 -7.64 5.99
C TYR A 137 -12.95 -7.92 4.97
N PRO A 138 -12.88 -9.13 4.36
CA PRO A 138 -11.83 -9.51 3.42
C PRO A 138 -11.67 -8.55 2.23
N SER A 139 -12.78 -8.02 1.68
CA SER A 139 -12.75 -7.06 0.57
C SER A 139 -12.17 -5.70 0.96
N LEU A 140 -12.33 -5.28 2.22
CA LEU A 140 -11.70 -4.06 2.72
C LEU A 140 -10.23 -4.29 3.02
N ILE A 141 -9.87 -5.44 3.61
CA ILE A 141 -8.47 -5.82 3.84
C ILE A 141 -7.72 -5.82 2.51
N GLU A 142 -8.24 -6.51 1.50
CA GLU A 142 -7.66 -6.57 0.16
C GLU A 142 -7.42 -5.18 -0.43
N ALA A 143 -8.46 -4.34 -0.49
CA ALA A 143 -8.34 -2.98 -1.04
C ALA A 143 -7.33 -2.14 -0.24
N SER A 144 -7.30 -2.29 1.09
CA SER A 144 -6.40 -1.54 1.97
C SER A 144 -4.95 -1.96 1.76
N LEU A 145 -4.67 -3.26 1.66
CA LEU A 145 -3.33 -3.78 1.32
C LEU A 145 -2.87 -3.28 -0.04
N SER A 146 -3.73 -3.35 -1.06
CA SER A 146 -3.45 -2.85 -2.40
C SER A 146 -3.09 -1.35 -2.39
N CYS A 147 -3.87 -0.54 -1.68
CA CYS A 147 -3.63 0.89 -1.51
C CYS A 147 -2.32 1.18 -0.74
N LEU A 148 -2.07 0.46 0.36
CA LEU A 148 -0.84 0.57 1.15
C LEU A 148 0.40 0.24 0.31
N ILE A 149 0.37 -0.81 -0.51
CA ILE A 149 1.47 -1.15 -1.43
C ILE A 149 1.70 -0.01 -2.42
N ALA A 150 0.63 0.55 -2.99
CA ALA A 150 0.73 1.63 -3.97
C ALA A 150 1.41 2.89 -3.40
N ILE A 151 1.07 3.31 -2.17
CA ILE A 151 1.64 4.50 -1.50
C ILE A 151 3.01 4.26 -0.86
N SER A 152 3.45 3.02 -0.70
CA SER A 152 4.68 2.66 0.04
C SER A 152 5.97 2.75 -0.81
N LYS A 153 5.94 3.42 -1.96
CA LYS A 153 7.13 3.58 -2.82
C LYS A 153 8.22 4.39 -2.13
N ALA A 154 7.84 5.47 -1.45
CA ALA A 154 8.77 6.37 -0.79
C ALA A 154 9.25 5.84 0.57
N ARG A 155 10.55 5.99 0.87
CA ARG A 155 11.15 5.53 2.13
C ARG A 155 10.45 6.10 3.38
N ARG A 156 10.08 7.38 3.36
CA ARG A 156 9.40 8.05 4.48
C ARG A 156 8.09 7.35 4.86
N VAL A 157 7.35 6.85 3.88
CA VAL A 157 6.07 6.14 4.08
C VAL A 157 6.31 4.78 4.71
N LYS A 158 7.30 4.03 4.22
CA LYS A 158 7.70 2.73 4.78
C LYS A 158 8.05 2.83 6.27
N VAL A 159 8.85 3.84 6.63
CA VAL A 159 9.21 4.08 8.05
C VAL A 159 7.97 4.42 8.88
N LYS A 160 7.07 5.28 8.36
CA LYS A 160 5.81 5.61 9.05
C LYS A 160 4.91 4.37 9.25
N LEU A 161 4.83 3.46 8.28
CA LEU A 161 4.09 2.20 8.42
C LEU A 161 4.67 1.30 9.53
N VAL A 162 5.99 1.18 9.60
CA VAL A 162 6.65 0.42 10.68
C VAL A 162 6.26 0.98 12.04
N HIS A 163 6.29 2.31 12.22
CA HIS A 163 5.86 2.96 13.46
C HIS A 163 4.37 2.77 13.77
N LEU A 164 3.53 2.60 12.76
CA LEU A 164 2.09 2.33 12.90
C LEU A 164 1.76 0.86 13.18
N LYS A 165 2.75 0.03 13.53
CA LYS A 165 2.57 -1.40 13.85
C LYS A 165 1.96 -2.22 12.70
N THR A 166 2.29 -1.86 11.46
CA THR A 166 1.85 -2.63 10.28
C THR A 166 2.38 -4.07 10.27
N ILE A 167 3.60 -4.34 10.77
CA ILE A 167 4.20 -5.69 10.76
C ILE A 167 3.38 -6.69 11.60
N PRO A 168 3.00 -6.41 12.86
CA PRO A 168 2.09 -7.25 13.62
C PRO A 168 0.75 -7.54 12.93
N GLU A 169 0.13 -6.53 12.31
CA GLU A 169 -1.13 -6.72 11.57
C GLU A 169 -0.96 -7.67 10.38
N LEU A 170 0.15 -7.51 9.63
CA LEU A 170 0.49 -8.42 8.54
C LEU A 170 0.76 -9.84 9.04
N ARG A 171 1.46 -10.00 10.16
CA ARG A 171 1.67 -11.31 10.80
C ARG A 171 0.33 -11.98 11.09
N ASN A 172 -0.62 -11.26 11.69
CA ASN A 172 -1.94 -11.82 12.02
C ASN A 172 -2.66 -12.34 10.76
N ILE A 173 -2.56 -11.62 9.63
CA ILE A 173 -3.09 -12.07 8.33
C ILE A 173 -2.38 -13.34 7.85
N LEU A 174 -1.06 -13.44 8.00
CA LEU A 174 -0.30 -14.64 7.60
C LEU A 174 -0.62 -15.84 8.52
N THR A 175 -0.90 -15.62 9.79
CA THR A 175 -1.23 -16.69 10.75
C THR A 175 -2.73 -17.00 10.82
N ALA A 176 -3.56 -16.31 10.04
CA ALA A 176 -5.00 -16.55 10.01
C ALA A 176 -5.32 -18.02 9.68
N ASP A 177 -6.35 -18.55 10.36
CA ASP A 177 -6.83 -19.90 10.15
C ASP A 177 -7.35 -20.04 8.70
N PRO A 178 -7.11 -21.18 8.02
CA PRO A 178 -7.72 -21.47 6.72
C PRO A 178 -9.24 -21.21 6.64
N ASN A 179 -9.96 -21.31 7.76
CA ASN A 179 -11.40 -21.09 7.85
C ASN A 179 -11.81 -19.60 7.97
N THR A 180 -10.88 -18.67 8.17
CA THR A 180 -11.16 -17.24 8.39
C THR A 180 -11.53 -16.48 7.10
N GLY A 181 -11.61 -17.15 5.94
CA GLY A 181 -11.98 -16.51 4.67
C GLY A 181 -10.90 -15.59 4.08
N VAL A 182 -9.69 -15.60 4.64
CA VAL A 182 -8.51 -14.91 4.07
C VAL A 182 -8.07 -15.66 2.81
N SER A 183 -8.21 -15.03 1.65
CA SER A 183 -7.86 -15.65 0.37
C SER A 183 -6.34 -15.67 0.14
N ASN A 184 -5.88 -16.54 -0.77
CA ASN A 184 -4.49 -16.55 -1.23
C ASN A 184 -4.05 -15.18 -1.76
N LEU A 185 -4.96 -14.44 -2.40
CA LEU A 185 -4.72 -13.08 -2.89
C LEU A 185 -4.41 -12.09 -1.75
N ILE A 186 -5.14 -12.16 -0.63
CA ILE A 186 -4.88 -11.31 0.54
C ILE A 186 -3.52 -11.67 1.15
N THR A 187 -3.23 -12.97 1.26
CA THR A 187 -1.94 -13.47 1.79
C THR A 187 -0.76 -13.01 0.92
N GLU A 188 -0.90 -13.08 -0.41
CA GLU A 188 0.10 -12.62 -1.36
C GLU A 188 0.35 -11.10 -1.23
N LYS A 189 -0.73 -10.30 -1.15
CA LYS A 189 -0.61 -8.85 -0.92
C LYS A 189 0.01 -8.52 0.44
N ALA A 190 -0.30 -9.29 1.48
CA ALA A 190 0.31 -9.14 2.79
C ALA A 190 1.83 -9.39 2.73
N LEU A 191 2.26 -10.45 2.04
CA LEU A 191 3.68 -10.73 1.78
C LEU A 191 4.32 -9.62 0.94
N LYS A 192 3.65 -9.09 -0.09
CA LYS A 192 4.17 -7.97 -0.88
C LYS A 192 4.40 -6.71 -0.06
N LEU A 193 3.45 -6.36 0.83
CA LEU A 193 3.61 -5.21 1.70
C LEU A 193 4.72 -5.45 2.74
N LEU A 194 4.84 -6.66 3.26
CA LEU A 194 5.91 -7.06 4.19
C LEU A 194 7.30 -6.97 3.53
N GLU A 195 7.43 -7.45 2.29
CA GLU A 195 8.63 -7.25 1.46
C GLU A 195 8.95 -5.75 1.32
N THR A 196 7.92 -4.95 1.01
CA THR A 196 8.07 -3.50 0.81
C THR A 196 8.62 -2.83 2.07
N VAL A 197 8.08 -3.11 3.26
CA VAL A 197 8.61 -2.53 4.51
C VAL A 197 9.98 -3.11 4.89
N SER A 198 10.27 -4.38 4.61
CA SER A 198 11.58 -4.99 4.84
C SER A 198 12.71 -4.41 3.97
N SER A 199 12.37 -3.65 2.92
CA SER A 199 13.38 -2.95 2.11
C SER A 199 14.07 -1.80 2.86
N CYS A 200 13.47 -1.28 3.94
CA CYS A 200 14.07 -0.23 4.78
C CYS A 200 14.69 -0.81 6.07
N LYS A 201 15.67 -0.10 6.64
CA LYS A 201 16.41 -0.55 7.84
C LYS A 201 15.46 -0.74 9.03
N GLU A 202 14.55 0.21 9.20
CA GLU A 202 13.59 0.29 10.29
C GLU A 202 12.63 -0.91 10.25
N GLY A 203 12.15 -1.27 9.04
CA GLY A 203 11.30 -2.45 8.86
C GLY A 203 12.04 -3.75 9.17
N ARG A 204 13.31 -3.89 8.78
CA ARG A 204 14.10 -5.09 9.11
C ARG A 204 14.33 -5.23 10.61
N VAL A 205 14.63 -4.14 11.31
CA VAL A 205 14.85 -4.16 12.77
C VAL A 205 13.59 -4.60 13.50
N GLU A 206 12.42 -4.04 13.15
CA GLU A 206 11.14 -4.45 13.76
C GLU A 206 10.82 -5.92 13.45
N MET A 207 11.02 -6.37 12.19
CA MET A 207 10.80 -7.77 11.83
C MET A 207 11.75 -8.74 12.56
N CYS A 208 13.03 -8.40 12.70
CA CYS A 208 14.00 -9.21 13.45
C CYS A 208 13.74 -9.23 14.95
N SER A 209 12.82 -8.39 15.44
CA SER A 209 12.34 -8.42 16.82
C SER A 209 11.07 -9.28 16.97
N ASP A 210 10.45 -9.72 15.87
CA ASP A 210 9.21 -10.49 15.84
C ASP A 210 9.43 -11.86 15.18
N MET A 211 9.92 -12.83 15.97
CA MET A 211 10.21 -14.19 15.51
C MET A 211 9.00 -14.86 14.86
N ALA A 212 7.80 -14.67 15.44
CA ALA A 212 6.56 -15.25 14.93
C ALA A 212 6.21 -14.73 13.52
N CYS A 213 6.55 -13.48 13.20
CA CYS A 213 6.40 -12.95 11.84
C CYS A 213 7.31 -13.70 10.85
N ILE A 214 8.57 -13.94 11.22
CA ILE A 214 9.55 -14.66 10.37
C ILE A 214 9.09 -16.10 10.13
N GLU A 215 8.67 -16.79 11.20
CA GLU A 215 8.13 -18.15 11.11
C GLU A 215 6.89 -18.19 10.21
N ALA A 216 5.97 -17.22 10.34
CA ALA A 216 4.80 -17.13 9.48
C ALA A 216 5.17 -16.98 7.99
N VAL A 217 6.19 -16.16 7.68
CA VAL A 217 6.72 -16.01 6.31
C VAL A 217 7.27 -17.35 5.79
N VAL A 218 8.10 -18.04 6.59
CA VAL A 218 8.62 -19.36 6.23
C VAL A 218 7.48 -20.34 6.00
N GLN A 219 6.42 -20.29 6.81
CA GLN A 219 5.28 -21.18 6.66
C GLN A 219 4.52 -20.99 5.34
N LYS A 220 4.53 -19.79 4.75
CA LYS A 220 3.85 -19.51 3.47
C LYS A 220 4.65 -19.86 2.21
N VAL A 221 5.95 -20.11 2.32
CA VAL A 221 6.78 -20.61 1.21
C VAL A 221 6.17 -21.90 0.64
N PHE A 222 5.87 -21.92 -0.66
CA PHE A 222 5.13 -22.95 -1.42
C PHE A 222 3.65 -23.18 -1.11
N LYS A 223 3.04 -22.43 -0.18
CA LYS A 223 1.64 -22.67 0.23
C LYS A 223 0.61 -21.75 -0.44
N VAL A 224 1.04 -20.66 -1.08
CA VAL A 224 0.13 -19.60 -1.54
C VAL A 224 0.14 -19.49 -3.06
N SER A 225 1.24 -19.02 -3.63
CA SER A 225 1.46 -18.86 -5.08
C SER A 225 2.97 -18.81 -5.36
N VAL A 226 3.33 -18.82 -6.64
CA VAL A 226 4.74 -18.63 -7.06
C VAL A 226 5.20 -17.21 -6.68
N GLU A 227 4.40 -16.19 -6.99
CA GLU A 227 4.70 -14.78 -6.67
C GLU A 227 4.84 -14.56 -5.15
N ALA A 228 3.92 -15.10 -4.35
CA ALA A 228 4.03 -15.08 -2.89
C ALA A 228 5.31 -15.75 -2.38
N THR A 229 5.75 -16.83 -3.03
CA THR A 229 7.01 -17.49 -2.68
C THR A 229 8.22 -16.60 -2.99
N GLU A 230 8.19 -15.85 -4.10
CA GLU A 230 9.24 -14.87 -4.41
C GLU A 230 9.30 -13.75 -3.36
N HIS A 231 8.15 -13.23 -2.94
CA HIS A 231 8.08 -12.23 -1.86
C HIS A 231 8.64 -12.77 -0.55
N ALA A 232 8.22 -13.97 -0.15
CA ALA A 232 8.71 -14.62 1.06
C ALA A 232 10.24 -14.79 1.04
N VAL A 233 10.81 -15.26 -0.08
CA VAL A 233 12.26 -15.44 -0.20
C VAL A 233 13.01 -14.11 -0.16
N THR A 234 12.47 -13.08 -0.80
CA THR A 234 13.04 -11.72 -0.77
C THR A 234 13.07 -11.16 0.64
N ILE A 235 12.00 -11.36 1.42
CA ILE A 235 11.93 -11.00 2.85
C ILE A 235 13.02 -11.74 3.63
N LEU A 236 13.08 -13.07 3.51
CA LEU A 236 14.04 -13.89 4.25
C LEU A 236 15.48 -13.52 3.92
N TRP A 237 15.78 -13.27 2.65
CA TRP A 237 17.08 -12.78 2.19
C TRP A 237 17.39 -11.40 2.77
N SER A 238 16.44 -10.48 2.79
CA SER A 238 16.59 -9.14 3.35
C SER A 238 16.95 -9.17 4.86
N ILE A 239 16.29 -10.00 5.66
CA ILE A 239 16.55 -10.08 7.10
C ILE A 239 17.76 -10.94 7.45
N CYS A 240 17.98 -12.08 6.78
CA CYS A 240 19.07 -13.01 7.13
C CYS A 240 20.41 -12.66 6.47
N TYR A 241 20.37 -12.24 5.20
CA TYR A 241 21.57 -11.98 4.40
C TYR A 241 21.97 -10.50 4.46
N LEU A 242 21.07 -9.57 4.13
CA LEU A 242 21.41 -8.14 4.15
C LEU A 242 21.61 -7.59 5.55
N SER A 243 20.74 -7.93 6.51
CA SER A 243 20.87 -7.42 7.89
C SER A 243 21.86 -8.22 8.74
N ARG A 244 22.20 -9.43 8.30
CA ARG A 244 23.04 -10.39 9.04
C ARG A 244 22.52 -10.68 10.46
N ASP A 245 21.21 -10.60 10.64
CA ASP A 245 20.58 -10.76 11.95
C ASP A 245 20.60 -12.22 12.40
N VAL A 246 21.03 -12.46 13.65
CA VAL A 246 21.19 -13.82 14.19
C VAL A 246 19.85 -14.42 14.59
N ASN A 247 18.97 -13.62 15.21
CA ASN A 247 17.65 -14.07 15.64
C ASN A 247 16.80 -14.47 14.44
N ALA A 248 16.86 -13.68 13.36
CA ALA A 248 16.17 -14.01 12.12
C ALA A 248 16.64 -15.34 11.52
N ARG A 249 17.94 -15.62 11.54
CA ARG A 249 18.50 -16.90 11.07
C ARG A 249 18.05 -18.07 11.93
N GLU A 250 17.99 -17.88 13.24
CA GLU A 250 17.51 -18.89 14.18
C GLU A 250 16.04 -19.22 13.93
N ALA A 251 15.17 -18.21 13.82
CA ALA A 251 13.76 -18.38 13.50
C ALA A 251 13.54 -19.12 12.16
N VAL A 252 14.31 -18.78 11.12
CA VAL A 252 14.25 -19.50 9.84
C VAL A 252 14.67 -20.96 9.99
N THR A 253 15.67 -21.24 10.81
CA THR A 253 16.15 -22.61 11.05
C THR A 253 15.11 -23.43 11.81
N ASN A 254 14.56 -22.87 12.89
CA ASN A 254 13.58 -23.54 13.76
C ASN A 254 12.25 -23.81 13.04
N SER A 255 11.90 -23.02 12.03
CA SER A 255 10.67 -23.18 11.23
C SER A 255 10.83 -24.06 9.97
N ASN A 256 11.89 -24.87 9.88
CA ASN A 256 12.23 -25.71 8.72
C ASN A 256 12.52 -24.91 7.44
N GLY A 257 12.96 -23.66 7.57
CA GLY A 257 13.24 -22.77 6.45
C GLY A 257 14.38 -23.27 5.54
N LEU A 258 15.43 -23.87 6.10
CA LEU A 258 16.53 -24.44 5.30
C LEU A 258 16.01 -25.49 4.31
N THR A 259 15.18 -26.42 4.78
CA THR A 259 14.57 -27.46 3.95
C THR A 259 13.77 -26.85 2.81
N LYS A 260 12.94 -25.82 3.09
CA LYS A 260 12.17 -25.13 2.06
C LYS A 260 13.06 -24.40 1.06
N ILE A 261 14.15 -23.76 1.50
CA ILE A 261 15.10 -23.08 0.61
C ILE A 261 15.84 -24.10 -0.28
N LEU A 262 16.18 -25.29 0.24
CA LEU A 262 16.78 -26.37 -0.56
C LEU A 262 15.81 -26.88 -1.63
N LEU A 263 14.54 -27.12 -1.26
CA LEU A 263 13.50 -27.52 -2.21
C LEU A 263 13.26 -26.44 -3.28
N LEU A 264 13.41 -25.16 -2.92
CA LEU A 264 13.28 -24.04 -3.87
C LEU A 264 14.34 -24.07 -4.96
N MET A 265 15.57 -24.50 -4.65
CA MET A 265 16.63 -24.67 -5.64
C MET A 265 16.29 -25.74 -6.68
N GLN A 266 15.47 -26.73 -6.32
CA GLN A 266 14.99 -27.81 -7.21
C GLN A 266 13.72 -27.42 -7.98
N SER A 267 13.08 -26.31 -7.60
CA SER A 267 11.86 -25.82 -8.24
C SER A 267 12.14 -24.91 -9.44
N ASN A 268 11.12 -24.69 -10.26
CA ASN A 268 11.12 -23.72 -11.35
C ASN A 268 10.92 -22.27 -10.86
N CYS A 269 11.75 -21.83 -9.91
CA CYS A 269 11.78 -20.45 -9.44
C CYS A 269 12.56 -19.52 -10.41
N SER A 270 12.30 -18.22 -10.32
CA SER A 270 13.01 -17.23 -11.13
C SER A 270 14.52 -17.21 -10.83
N PRO A 271 15.37 -16.78 -11.79
CA PRO A 271 16.82 -16.71 -11.59
C PRO A 271 17.23 -15.87 -10.37
N THR A 272 16.53 -14.75 -10.14
CA THR A 272 16.77 -13.85 -9.00
C THR A 272 16.48 -14.56 -7.67
N VAL A 273 15.35 -15.26 -7.58
CA VAL A 273 14.97 -16.02 -6.37
C VAL A 273 15.94 -17.17 -6.12
N ARG A 274 16.38 -17.86 -7.18
CA ARG A 274 17.41 -18.93 -7.07
C ARG A 274 18.74 -18.39 -6.57
N GLN A 275 19.15 -17.21 -7.03
CA GLN A 275 20.36 -16.53 -6.52
C GLN A 275 20.23 -16.21 -5.03
N MET A 276 19.12 -15.58 -4.63
CA MET A 276 18.85 -15.24 -3.22
C MET A 276 18.82 -16.50 -2.33
N ALA A 277 18.20 -17.59 -2.80
CA ALA A 277 18.21 -18.88 -2.11
C ALA A 277 19.63 -19.44 -1.96
N GLY A 278 20.45 -19.34 -3.00
CA GLY A 278 21.87 -19.72 -2.93
C GLY A 278 22.65 -18.92 -1.89
N ASP A 279 22.42 -17.61 -1.80
CA ASP A 279 23.06 -16.75 -0.81
C ASP A 279 22.61 -17.06 0.62
N LEU A 280 21.33 -17.36 0.81
CA LEU A 280 20.80 -17.85 2.09
C LEU A 280 21.47 -19.17 2.48
N LEU A 281 21.61 -20.14 1.57
CA LEU A 281 22.26 -21.41 1.87
C LEU A 281 23.73 -21.25 2.28
N LYS A 282 24.46 -20.31 1.68
CA LYS A 282 25.85 -20.01 2.09
C LYS A 282 25.92 -19.57 3.54
N ILE A 283 25.04 -18.66 3.99
CA ILE A 283 25.08 -18.16 5.37
C ILE A 283 24.63 -19.21 6.39
N PHE A 284 23.71 -20.10 6.03
CA PHE A 284 23.27 -21.18 6.92
C PHE A 284 24.30 -22.32 7.01
N ARG A 285 25.00 -22.64 5.91
CA ARG A 285 26.08 -23.64 5.91
C ARG A 285 27.27 -23.25 6.78
N VAL A 286 27.59 -21.96 6.88
CA VAL A 286 28.70 -21.46 7.73
C VAL A 286 28.36 -21.58 9.23
N ASN A 287 27.08 -21.60 9.60
CA ASN A 287 26.62 -21.69 10.99
C ASN A 287 26.26 -23.12 11.43
N SER A 288 25.97 -24.02 10.49
CA SER A 288 25.85 -25.45 10.79
C SER A 288 27.23 -26.04 11.02
N LYS A 289 27.61 -26.29 12.28
CA LYS A 289 28.60 -27.34 12.56
C LYS A 289 28.08 -28.59 11.85
N SER A 290 28.81 -29.00 10.82
CA SER A 290 28.45 -30.06 9.87
C SER A 290 27.83 -31.27 10.55
N CYS A 291 26.52 -31.42 10.45
CA CYS A 291 25.83 -32.70 10.66
C CYS A 291 25.73 -33.50 9.35
N LEU A 292 26.36 -33.04 8.27
CA LEU A 292 26.71 -33.90 7.14
C LEU A 292 28.00 -34.63 7.53
N SER A 293 27.86 -35.83 8.10
CA SER A 293 28.97 -36.79 8.08
C SER A 293 29.41 -36.93 6.63
N SER A 294 30.69 -36.71 6.37
CA SER A 294 31.30 -37.16 5.12
C SER A 294 30.96 -38.65 4.98
N TYR A 295 30.13 -39.00 3.98
CA TYR A 295 30.05 -40.38 3.57
C TYR A 295 31.40 -40.70 2.94
N ASP A 296 32.26 -41.33 3.72
CA ASP A 296 33.49 -41.92 3.24
C ASP A 296 33.08 -43.11 2.36
N THR A 297 32.91 -42.85 1.06
CA THR A 297 32.64 -43.91 0.10
C THR A 297 33.93 -44.72 -0.04
N LYS A 298 34.04 -45.80 0.74
CA LYS A 298 34.97 -46.88 0.45
C LYS A 298 34.58 -47.49 -0.89
N THR A 299 35.17 -46.97 -1.97
CA THR A 299 35.08 -47.58 -3.29
C THR A 299 35.78 -48.94 -3.23
N THR A 300 35.02 -50.00 -3.02
CA THR A 300 35.51 -51.36 -3.28
C THR A 300 35.72 -51.50 -4.77
N HIS A 301 36.98 -51.49 -5.18
CA HIS A 301 37.41 -51.89 -6.51
C HIS A 301 36.97 -53.33 -6.74
N ILE A 302 35.96 -53.55 -7.57
CA ILE A 302 35.61 -54.89 -8.07
C ILE A 302 36.52 -55.11 -9.28
N MET A 303 37.49 -56.03 -9.15
CA MET A 303 38.25 -56.50 -10.30
C MET A 303 37.37 -57.44 -11.14
N PRO A 304 37.32 -57.27 -12.47
CA PRO A 304 36.68 -58.26 -13.34
C PRO A 304 37.54 -59.53 -13.41
N PHE A 305 36.86 -60.68 -13.34
CA PHE A 305 37.41 -62.01 -13.61
C PHE A 305 37.68 -62.20 -15.10
#